data_AF-A0A0F3IW24-F1
#
_entry.id   AF-A0A0F3IW24-F1
#
_cell.length_a   1.000
_cell.length_b   1.000
_cell.length_c   1.000
_cell.angle_alpha   90.00
_cell.angle_beta   90.00
_cell.angle_gamma   90.00
#
_symmetry.space_group_name_H-M   'P 1'
#
loop_
_entity.id
_entity.type
_entity.pdbx_description
1 polymer ?
#
loop_
_entity_poly.entity_id
_entity_poly.type
_entity_poly.pdbx_seq_one_letter_code
_entity_poly.pdbx_strand_id
1 'polypeptide(L)'
;MTAGAWEGQDWREMRASLPPEQQNRDVIDIFRTAPGGEGDAAAIARLDHWLDEHAEVTVPHIVISHGIAGIILRGLYLGLDEEAMFAQDRPQDAFYVLTKGQTVRVPVFLDDAAA
;
A
#
# COMPACT_ATOMS: atom_id res chain seq x y z
N MET A 1 -6.74 -3.58 -2.12
CA MET A 1 -7.62 -3.85 -0.97
C MET A 1 -8.83 -2.97 -1.11
N THR A 2 -9.97 -3.57 -1.46
CA THR A 2 -11.25 -2.86 -1.45
C THR A 2 -11.74 -2.72 0.00
N ALA A 3 -12.43 -1.63 0.28
CA ALA A 3 -13.04 -1.30 1.56
C ALA A 3 -14.47 -1.84 1.72
N GLY A 4 -14.94 -2.70 0.81
CA GLY A 4 -16.26 -3.34 0.88
C GLY A 4 -17.40 -2.34 1.13
N ALA A 5 -18.19 -2.57 2.17
CA ALA A 5 -19.31 -1.71 2.56
C ALA A 5 -18.90 -0.26 2.92
N TRP A 6 -17.62 0.01 3.17
CA TRP A 6 -17.10 1.33 3.49
C TRP A 6 -16.63 2.12 2.26
N GLU A 7 -16.65 1.52 1.08
CA GLU A 7 -16.31 2.22 -0.16
C GLU A 7 -17.14 3.49 -0.34
N GLY A 8 -16.48 4.59 -0.69
CA GLY A 8 -17.10 5.89 -0.92
C GLY A 8 -17.57 6.65 0.32
N GLN A 9 -17.39 6.10 1.54
CA GLN A 9 -17.71 6.81 2.78
C GLN A 9 -16.60 7.79 3.18
N ASP A 10 -16.95 8.85 3.92
CA ASP A 10 -15.96 9.72 4.53
C ASP A 10 -15.20 8.96 5.64
N TRP A 11 -13.86 9.00 5.57
CA TRP A 11 -13.01 8.28 6.51
C TRP A 11 -13.22 8.71 7.96
N ARG A 12 -13.44 10.00 8.22
CA ARG A 12 -13.60 10.51 9.60
C ARG A 12 -14.94 10.09 10.18
N GLU A 13 -16.00 10.17 9.38
CA GLU A 13 -17.34 9.74 9.78
C GLU A 13 -17.38 8.23 10.03
N MET A 14 -16.86 7.43 9.09
CA MET A 14 -16.77 5.98 9.23
C MET A 14 -15.96 5.61 10.48
N ARG A 15 -14.77 6.22 10.66
CA ARG A 15 -13.92 5.95 11.84
C ARG A 15 -14.62 6.34 13.14
N ALA A 16 -15.36 7.45 13.18
CA ALA A 16 -16.13 7.86 14.37
C ALA A 16 -17.30 6.92 14.68
N SER A 17 -17.79 6.17 13.70
CA SER A 17 -18.85 5.17 13.89
C SER A 17 -18.36 3.85 14.52
N LEU A 18 -17.04 3.61 14.52
CA LEU A 18 -16.45 2.41 15.12
C LEU A 18 -16.48 2.46 16.66
N PRO A 19 -16.45 1.29 17.35
CA PRO A 19 -16.28 1.24 18.80
C PRO A 19 -15.03 2.03 19.26
N PRO A 20 -15.09 2.78 20.39
CA PRO A 20 -14.00 3.66 20.83
C PRO A 20 -12.61 3.02 20.85
N GLU A 21 -12.50 1.76 21.26
CA GLU A 21 -11.25 0.98 21.31
C GLU A 21 -10.67 0.63 19.93
N GLN A 22 -11.47 0.77 18.87
CA GLN A 22 -11.07 0.53 17.48
C GLN A 22 -10.75 1.83 16.75
N GLN A 23 -11.23 2.97 17.23
CA GLN A 23 -11.04 4.26 16.58
C GLN A 23 -9.56 4.68 16.52
N ASN A 24 -8.68 4.19 17.39
CA ASN A 24 -7.26 4.55 17.38
C ASN A 24 -6.36 3.57 16.62
N ARG A 25 -6.94 2.55 15.97
CA ARG A 25 -6.18 1.56 15.21
C ARG A 25 -5.61 2.14 13.92
N ASP A 26 -4.62 1.42 13.38
CA ASP A 26 -4.09 1.72 12.06
C ASP A 26 -5.18 1.60 10.99
N VAL A 27 -5.05 2.37 9.91
CA VAL A 27 -6.00 2.31 8.78
C VAL A 27 -6.09 0.90 8.18
N ILE A 28 -5.00 0.14 8.11
CA ILE A 28 -5.03 -1.24 7.59
C ILE A 28 -5.86 -2.12 8.51
N ASP A 29 -5.63 -2.03 9.82
CA ASP A 29 -6.38 -2.83 10.80
C ASP A 29 -7.87 -2.52 10.79
N ILE A 30 -8.22 -1.27 10.50
CA ILE A 30 -9.61 -0.86 10.28
C ILE A 30 -10.11 -1.48 8.96
N PHE A 31 -9.40 -1.32 7.84
CA PHE A 31 -9.82 -1.87 6.54
C PHE A 31 -10.00 -3.40 6.56
N ARG A 32 -9.21 -4.13 7.36
CA ARG A 32 -9.35 -5.57 7.58
C ARG A 32 -10.69 -5.97 8.22
N THR A 33 -11.37 -5.05 8.92
CA THR A 33 -12.69 -5.30 9.50
C THR A 33 -13.85 -4.84 8.62
N ALA A 34 -13.55 -4.29 7.43
CA ALA A 34 -14.58 -3.79 6.52
C ALA A 34 -15.45 -4.95 5.99
N PRO A 35 -16.78 -4.92 6.22
CA PRO A 35 -17.67 -5.96 5.73
C PRO A 35 -17.63 -6.07 4.20
N GLY A 36 -17.36 -7.28 3.69
CA GLY A 36 -17.22 -7.51 2.25
C GLY A 36 -15.97 -6.88 1.63
N GLY A 37 -14.99 -6.46 2.43
CA GLY A 37 -13.69 -6.01 1.94
C GLY A 37 -12.85 -7.16 1.35
N GLU A 38 -11.85 -6.81 0.55
CA GLU A 38 -10.98 -7.78 -0.13
C GLU A 38 -10.17 -8.63 0.86
N GLY A 39 -9.71 -8.03 1.96
CA GLY A 39 -8.81 -8.66 2.91
C GLY A 39 -7.40 -8.92 2.36
N ASP A 40 -6.50 -9.32 3.25
CA ASP A 40 -5.06 -9.40 2.96
C ASP A 40 -4.77 -10.50 1.93
N ALA A 41 -5.25 -11.73 2.17
CA ALA A 41 -4.97 -12.87 1.30
C ALA A 41 -5.37 -12.64 -0.17
N ALA A 42 -6.56 -12.10 -0.42
CA ALA A 42 -7.00 -11.83 -1.79
C ALA A 42 -6.26 -10.65 -2.41
N ALA A 43 -5.97 -9.60 -1.63
CA ALA A 43 -5.20 -8.45 -2.12
C ALA A 43 -3.76 -8.84 -2.47
N ILE A 44 -3.11 -9.65 -1.63
CA ILE A 44 -1.77 -10.20 -1.86
C ILE A 44 -1.77 -11.06 -3.12
N ALA A 45 -2.67 -12.05 -3.22
CA ALA A 45 -2.73 -12.94 -4.38
C ALA A 45 -2.97 -12.18 -5.70
N ARG A 46 -3.85 -11.16 -5.70
CA ARG A 46 -4.10 -10.34 -6.90
C ARG A 46 -2.87 -9.53 -7.31
N LEU A 47 -2.12 -8.99 -6.35
CA LEU A 47 -0.94 -8.16 -6.62
C LEU A 47 0.29 -8.99 -6.98
N ASP A 48 0.38 -10.21 -6.45
CA ASP A 48 1.37 -11.22 -6.85
C ASP A 48 1.17 -11.62 -8.31
N HIS A 49 -0.07 -11.96 -8.68
CA HIS A 49 -0.41 -12.23 -10.07
C HIS A 49 -0.10 -11.06 -11.01
N TRP A 50 -0.39 -9.82 -10.59
CA TRP A 50 -0.07 -8.63 -11.37
C TRP A 50 1.45 -8.45 -11.54
N LEU A 51 2.26 -8.77 -10.52
CA LEU A 51 3.72 -8.74 -10.61
C LEU A 51 4.24 -9.77 -11.60
N ASP A 52 3.68 -10.99 -11.61
CA ASP A 52 4.04 -12.02 -12.59
C ASP A 52 3.75 -11.56 -14.02
N GLU A 53 2.58 -10.94 -14.26
CA GLU A 53 2.25 -10.37 -15.58
C GLU A 53 3.22 -9.25 -15.99
N HIS A 54 3.73 -8.48 -15.03
CA HIS A 54 4.67 -7.37 -15.27
C HIS A 54 6.13 -7.80 -15.35
N ALA A 55 6.47 -9.00 -14.89
CA ALA A 55 7.84 -9.54 -14.97
C ALA A 55 8.33 -9.67 -16.43
N GLU A 56 7.39 -9.84 -17.36
CA GLU A 56 7.67 -9.91 -18.80
C GLU A 56 8.01 -8.55 -19.43
N VAL A 57 7.82 -7.43 -18.71
CA VAL A 57 8.11 -6.09 -19.22
C VAL A 57 9.60 -5.77 -19.06
N THR A 58 10.33 -5.74 -20.19
CA THR A 58 11.79 -5.53 -20.20
C THR A 58 12.23 -4.07 -20.16
N VAL A 59 11.29 -3.12 -20.17
CA VAL A 59 11.57 -1.68 -20.12
C VAL A 59 11.23 -1.09 -18.75
N PRO A 60 11.97 -0.08 -18.25
CA PRO A 60 11.60 0.63 -17.04
C PRO A 60 10.19 1.21 -17.18
N HIS A 61 9.37 1.04 -16.15
CA HIS A 61 8.00 1.55 -16.10
C HIS A 61 7.69 2.13 -14.71
N ILE A 62 6.72 3.02 -14.67
CA ILE A 62 6.28 3.69 -13.45
C ILE A 62 4.96 3.07 -13.02
N VAL A 63 4.91 2.58 -11.78
CA VAL A 63 3.71 2.01 -11.16
C VAL A 63 3.16 3.04 -10.17
N ILE A 64 1.95 3.53 -10.44
CA ILE A 64 1.22 4.41 -9.52
C ILE A 64 0.10 3.59 -8.88
N SER A 65 0.09 3.53 -7.55
CA SER A 65 -0.86 2.72 -6.80
C SER A 65 -1.32 3.43 -5.52
N HIS A 66 -2.20 2.76 -4.76
CA HIS A 66 -2.62 3.22 -3.44
C HIS A 66 -1.69 2.70 -2.33
N GLY A 67 -1.71 3.35 -1.16
CA GLY A 67 -0.79 3.03 -0.05
C GLY A 67 -0.70 1.55 0.33
N ILE A 68 -1.84 0.87 0.52
CA ILE A 68 -1.88 -0.56 0.86
C ILE A 68 -1.38 -1.44 -0.30
N ALA A 69 -1.76 -1.11 -1.54
CA ALA A 69 -1.27 -1.85 -2.71
C ALA A 69 0.25 -1.66 -2.88
N GLY A 70 0.76 -0.46 -2.63
CA GLY A 70 2.18 -0.13 -2.73
C GLY A 70 3.05 -0.90 -1.73
N ILE A 71 2.63 -1.01 -0.46
CA ILE A 71 3.37 -1.82 0.52
C ILE A 71 3.33 -3.31 0.16
N ILE A 72 2.19 -3.83 -0.34
CA ILE A 72 2.08 -5.22 -0.78
C ILE A 72 3.02 -5.50 -1.96
N LEU A 73 2.96 -4.65 -3.01
CA LEU A 73 3.82 -4.79 -4.19
C LEU A 73 5.31 -4.76 -3.82
N ARG A 74 5.73 -3.82 -2.97
CA ARG A 74 7.12 -3.76 -2.51
C ARG A 74 7.49 -4.94 -1.63
N GLY A 75 6.59 -5.41 -0.77
CA GLY A 75 6.83 -6.56 0.09
C GLY A 75 7.01 -7.85 -0.71
N LEU A 76 6.12 -8.09 -1.68
CA LEU A 76 6.22 -9.22 -2.61
C LEU A 76 7.53 -9.18 -3.41
N TYR A 77 7.85 -8.03 -3.99
CA TYR A 77 9.08 -7.85 -4.75
C TYR A 77 10.36 -8.10 -3.93
N LEU A 78 10.34 -7.79 -2.63
CA LEU A 78 11.45 -8.00 -1.70
C LEU A 78 11.43 -9.38 -1.01
N GLY A 79 10.40 -10.19 -1.22
CA GLY A 79 10.22 -11.47 -0.52
C GLY A 79 10.00 -11.34 0.98
N LEU A 80 9.34 -10.26 1.43
CA LEU A 80 9.00 -10.05 2.84
C LEU A 80 7.87 -10.98 3.28
N ASP A 81 7.87 -11.35 4.57
CA ASP A 81 6.68 -11.92 5.19
C ASP A 81 5.58 -10.87 5.38
N GLU A 82 4.38 -11.32 5.74
CA GLU A 82 3.20 -10.47 5.86
C GLU A 82 3.37 -9.38 6.94
N GLU A 83 4.00 -9.71 8.06
CA GLU A 83 4.25 -8.76 9.14
C GLU A 83 5.16 -7.61 8.68
N ALA A 84 6.32 -7.94 8.10
CA ALA A 84 7.24 -6.95 7.58
C ALA A 84 6.67 -6.18 6.38
N MET A 85 5.88 -6.85 5.53
CA MET A 85 5.19 -6.23 4.40
C MET A 85 4.26 -5.11 4.86
N PHE A 86 3.42 -5.35 5.86
CA PHE A 86 2.46 -4.36 6.35
C PHE A 86 3.08 -3.34 7.33
N ALA A 87 4.25 -3.62 7.89
CA ALA A 87 5.01 -2.69 8.72
C ALA A 87 5.78 -1.61 7.93
N GLN A 88 5.87 -1.74 6.60
CA GLN A 88 6.52 -0.75 5.75
C GLN A 88 5.89 0.65 5.87
N ASP A 89 6.70 1.68 5.67
CA ASP A 89 6.19 3.04 5.54
C ASP A 89 5.33 3.23 4.28
N ARG A 90 4.39 4.16 4.35
CA ARG A 90 3.45 4.46 3.25
C ARG A 90 3.27 5.98 3.06
N PRO A 91 4.36 6.71 2.80
CA PRO A 91 4.32 8.14 2.51
C PRO A 91 3.49 8.42 1.25
N GLN A 92 2.80 9.56 1.21
CA GLN A 92 2.06 10.02 0.03
C GLN A 92 2.94 10.83 -0.95
N ASP A 93 4.16 11.16 -0.55
CA ASP A 93 5.08 12.08 -1.23
C ASP A 93 6.41 11.43 -1.63
N ALA A 94 6.45 10.09 -1.74
CA ALA A 94 7.68 9.37 -2.04
C ALA A 94 7.56 8.46 -3.25
N PHE A 95 8.70 8.31 -3.94
CA PHE A 95 8.91 7.29 -4.97
C PHE A 95 9.90 6.24 -4.46
N TYR A 96 9.73 5.01 -4.93
CA TYR A 96 10.64 3.90 -4.65
C TYR A 96 11.09 3.30 -5.98
N VAL A 97 12.40 3.10 -6.13
CA VAL A 97 13.00 2.40 -7.26
C VAL A 97 13.21 0.95 -6.85
N LEU A 98 12.57 0.04 -7.57
CA LEU A 98 12.70 -1.40 -7.39
C LEU A 98 13.62 -1.94 -8.48
N THR A 99 14.78 -2.47 -8.09
CA THR A 99 15.74 -3.03 -9.06
C THR A 99 16.58 -4.13 -8.43
N LYS A 100 16.83 -5.22 -9.15
CA LYS A 100 17.69 -6.34 -8.71
C LYS A 100 17.34 -6.87 -7.30
N GLY A 101 16.05 -7.01 -6.99
CA GLY A 101 15.58 -7.48 -5.68
C GLY A 101 15.81 -6.50 -4.53
N GLN A 102 16.04 -5.22 -4.82
CA GLN A 102 16.22 -4.16 -3.82
C GLN A 102 15.24 -3.02 -4.05
N THR A 103 14.93 -2.29 -2.98
CA THR A 103 14.15 -1.06 -3.02
C THR A 103 14.98 0.11 -2.49
N VAL A 104 14.89 1.27 -3.16
CA VAL A 104 15.51 2.51 -2.70
C VAL A 104 14.48 3.63 -2.79
N ARG A 105 14.25 4.34 -1.67
CA ARG A 105 13.45 5.56 -1.69
C ARG A 105 14.22 6.65 -2.44
N VAL A 106 13.57 7.30 -3.40
CA VAL A 106 14.17 8.39 -4.16
C VAL A 106 14.38 9.59 -3.22
N PRO A 107 15.61 10.13 -3.12
CA PRO A 107 15.86 11.32 -2.31
C PRO A 107 15.15 12.54 -2.92
N VAL A 108 14.56 13.36 -2.05
CA VAL A 108 14.05 14.68 -2.44
C VAL A 108 15.19 15.67 -2.30
N PHE A 109 15.62 16.25 -3.41
CA PHE A 109 16.50 17.41 -3.41
C PHE A 109 15.62 18.65 -3.61
N LEU A 110 15.47 19.46 -2.56
CA LEU A 110 14.94 20.79 -2.71
C LEU A 110 16.12 21.67 -3.14
N ASP A 111 16.06 22.23 -4.35
CA ASP A 111 16.93 23.33 -4.70
C ASP A 111 16.47 24.54 -3.88
N ASP A 112 17.33 25.04 -2.98
CA ASP A 112 17.11 26.24 -2.15
C ASP A 112 17.01 27.55 -2.99
N ALA A 113 16.83 27.46 -4.31
CA ALA A 113 16.88 28.58 -5.24
C ALA A 113 15.52 29.24 -5.55
N ALA A 114 14.47 28.94 -4.78
CA ALA A 114 13.16 29.58 -4.92
C ALA A 114 12.59 30.00 -3.56
N ALA A 115 13.22 31.00 -2.93
CA ALA A 115 12.65 31.81 -1.85
C ALA A 115 12.83 33.30 -2.18
#